data_AF-A0A6P7GYG5-F1
#
_entry.id   AF-A0A6P7GYG5-F1
#
_cell.length_a   1.000
_cell.length_b   1.000
_cell.length_c   1.000
_cell.angle_alpha   90.00
_cell.angle_beta   90.00
_cell.angle_gamma   90.00
#
_symmetry.space_group_name_H-M   'P 1'
#
loop_
_entity.id
_entity.type
_entity.pdbx_description
1 polymer ?
#
loop_
_entity_poly.entity_id
_entity_poly.type
_entity_poly.pdbx_seq_one_letter_code
_entity_poly.pdbx_strand_id
1 'polypeptide(L)' 'EIVRRDWMFKLVGDEEFYIGKQEAKCLLKVDPIPHFAFSYSLEIDGKPLEKFTEKQSQSIRSWAVITEGKRYRIVFGE' A
#
# COMPACT_ATOMS: atom_id res chain seq x y z
N GLU A 1 13.06 -0.20 7.58
CA GLU A 1 13.17 -0.50 6.13
C GLU A 1 12.85 -1.97 5.93
N ILE A 2 12.03 -2.35 4.94
CA ILE A 2 11.58 -3.74 4.72
C ILE A 2 12.30 -4.38 3.53
N VAL A 3 12.42 -3.66 2.42
CA VAL A 3 13.13 -4.10 1.21
C VAL A 3 13.92 -2.92 0.64
N ARG A 4 15.13 -3.20 0.17
CA ARG A 4 15.99 -2.28 -0.56
C ARG A 4 16.71 -3.01 -1.67
N ARG A 5 16.71 -2.43 -2.87
CA ARG A 5 17.54 -2.87 -3.98
C ARG A 5 18.40 -1.69 -4.44
N ASP A 6 19.70 -1.79 -4.22
CA ASP A 6 20.64 -0.75 -4.68
C ASP A 6 20.76 -0.69 -6.20
N TRP A 7 20.39 -1.77 -6.88
CA TRP A 7 20.44 -1.85 -8.33
C TRP A 7 19.43 -2.84 -8.90
N MET A 8 18.83 -2.51 -10.05
CA MET A 8 17.85 -3.34 -10.74
C MET A 8 18.04 -3.28 -12.25
N PHE A 9 18.06 -4.45 -12.91
CA PHE A 9 18.11 -4.57 -14.38
C PHE A 9 16.80 -4.15 -15.05
N LYS A 10 15.66 -4.35 -14.37
CA LYS A 10 14.31 -4.08 -14.88
C LYS A 10 13.51 -3.37 -13.80
N LEU A 11 12.83 -2.29 -14.18
CA LEU A 11 11.99 -1.49 -13.27
C LEU A 11 10.52 -1.96 -13.22
N VAL A 12 10.11 -2.80 -14.16
CA VAL A 12 8.75 -3.34 -14.29
C VAL A 12 8.70 -4.78 -13.81
N GLY A 13 7.70 -5.09 -12.98
CA GLY A 13 7.45 -6.43 -12.47
C GLY A 13 6.91 -6.40 -11.05
N ASP A 14 6.84 -7.60 -10.49
CA ASP A 14 6.23 -7.83 -9.18
C ASP A 14 7.33 -8.08 -8.14
N GLU A 15 7.16 -7.48 -6.97
CA GLU A 15 8.03 -7.66 -5.81
C GLU A 15 7.22 -8.09 -4.60
N GLU A 16 7.53 -9.28 -4.08
CA GLU A 16 6.87 -9.85 -2.92
C GLU A 16 7.71 -9.63 -1.66
N PHE A 17 7.03 -9.24 -0.57
CA PHE A 17 7.63 -9.09 0.75
C PHE A 17 6.58 -9.25 1.86
N TYR A 18 7.04 -9.33 3.11
CA TYR A 18 6.19 -9.55 4.27
C TYR A 18 6.30 -8.40 5.27
N ILE A 19 5.18 -8.00 5.88
CA ILE A 19 5.15 -6.89 6.84
C ILE A 19 4.50 -7.24 8.17
N GLY A 20 5.03 -6.63 9.23
CA GLY A 20 4.48 -6.71 10.58
C GLY A 20 4.67 -8.09 11.26
N LYS A 21 4.18 -8.21 12.49
CA LYS A 21 4.28 -9.46 13.28
C LYS A 21 3.41 -10.60 12.75
N GLN A 22 2.39 -10.27 11.95
CA GLN A 22 1.47 -11.23 11.38
C GLN A 22 1.95 -11.77 10.03
N GLU A 23 3.14 -11.36 9.57
CA GLU A 23 3.72 -11.73 8.27
C GLU A 23 2.69 -11.59 7.13
N ALA A 24 2.04 -10.42 7.06
CA ALA A 24 1.08 -10.15 5.99
C ALA A 24 1.80 -10.12 4.65
N LYS A 25 1.32 -10.92 3.69
CA LYS A 25 1.96 -11.06 2.37
C LYS A 25 1.63 -9.84 1.52
N CYS A 26 2.66 -9.13 1.09
CA CYS A 26 2.54 -7.95 0.25
C CYS A 26 3.10 -8.22 -1.14
N LEU A 27 2.39 -7.75 -2.17
CA LEU A 27 2.81 -7.81 -3.57
C LEU A 27 2.79 -6.39 -4.15
N LEU A 28 3.96 -5.83 -4.39
CA LEU A 28 4.13 -4.55 -5.08
C LEU A 28 4.25 -4.83 -6.58
N LYS A 29 3.33 -4.30 -7.37
CA LYS A 29 3.34 -4.41 -8.84
C LYS A 29 3.76 -3.08 -9.43
N VAL A 30 4.74 -3.12 -10.33
CA VAL A 30 5.22 -1.97 -11.08
C VAL A 30 4.91 -2.18 -12.56
N ASP A 31 3.88 -1.51 -13.04
CA ASP A 31 3.40 -1.65 -14.41
C ASP A 31 3.84 -0.45 -15.27
N PRO A 32 4.22 -0.65 -16.54
CA PRO A 32 4.53 0.43 -17.45
C PRO A 32 3.24 1.10 -17.92
N ILE A 33 3.24 2.43 -17.93
CA ILE A 33 2.17 3.23 -18.54
C ILE A 33 2.77 4.09 -19.68
N PRO A 34 1.95 4.59 -20.61
CA PRO A 34 2.43 5.45 -21.69
C PRO A 34 3.26 6.63 -21.18
N HIS A 35 4.09 7.20 -22.06
CA HIS A 35 4.99 8.33 -21.75
C HIS A 35 6.16 8.00 -20.82
N PHE A 36 6.67 6.76 -20.87
CA PHE A 36 7.82 6.30 -20.05
C PHE A 36 7.60 6.46 -18.54
N ALA A 37 6.34 6.34 -18.10
CA ALA A 37 5.97 6.41 -16.69
C ALA A 37 5.60 5.02 -16.15
N PHE A 38 5.46 4.92 -14.84
CA PHE A 38 5.14 3.67 -14.16
C PHE A 38 3.97 3.89 -13.20
N SER A 39 3.07 2.91 -13.13
CA SER A 39 2.06 2.83 -12.08
C SER A 39 2.48 1.82 -11.03
N TYR A 40 2.19 2.14 -9.77
CA TYR A 40 2.49 1.30 -8.63
C TYR A 40 1.17 0.87 -7.98
N SER A 41 1.01 -0.43 -7.78
CA SER A 41 -0.10 -0.97 -7.00
C SER A 41 0.41 -1.92 -5.93
N LEU A 42 -0.26 -1.93 -4.78
CA LEU A 42 0.09 -2.78 -3.66
C LEU A 42 -1.11 -3.65 -3.30
N GLU A 43 -0.86 -4.96 -3.23
CA GLU A 43 -1.80 -5.94 -2.70
C GLU A 43 -1.30 -6.45 -1.35
N ILE A 44 -2.20 -6.57 -0.38
CA ILE A 44 -1.96 -7.13 0.95
C ILE A 44 -2.91 -8.33 1.11
N ASP A 45 -2.36 -9.52 1.33
CA ASP A 45 -3.06 -10.80 1.40
C ASP A 45 -4.04 -11.00 0.23
N GLY A 46 -3.58 -10.67 -0.98
CA GLY A 46 -4.35 -10.78 -2.23
C GLY A 46 -5.47 -9.75 -2.39
N LYS A 47 -5.49 -8.70 -1.56
CA LYS A 47 -6.47 -7.60 -1.67
C LYS A 47 -5.77 -6.28 -1.96
N PRO A 48 -6.35 -5.41 -2.81
CA PRO A 48 -5.81 -4.07 -3.02
C PRO A 48 -5.71 -3.28 -1.72
N LEU A 49 -4.66 -2.47 -1.58
CA LEU A 49 -4.40 -1.62 -0.41
C LEU A 49 -5.63 -0.79 0.02
N GLU A 50 -6.41 -0.29 -0.92
CA GLU A 50 -7.64 0.48 -0.65
C GLU A 50 -8.65 -0.34 0.15
N LYS A 51 -8.95 -1.57 -0.28
CA LYS A 51 -9.87 -2.48 0.42
C LYS A 51 -9.33 -2.90 1.78
N PHE A 52 -8.02 -3.10 1.89
CA PHE A 52 -7.38 -3.38 3.18
C PHE A 52 -7.56 -2.20 4.15
N THR A 53 -7.32 -0.98 3.67
CA THR A 53 -7.41 0.26 4.45
C THR A 53 -8.85 0.53 4.91
N GLU A 54 -9.83 0.29 4.04
CA GLU A 54 -11.24 0.42 4.38
C GLU A 54 -11.65 -0.55 5.50
N LYS A 55 -11.30 -1.84 5.36
CA LYS A 55 -11.56 -2.85 6.38
C LYS A 55 -10.91 -2.50 7.72
N GLN A 56 -9.65 -2.04 7.69
CA GLN A 56 -8.96 -1.61 8.90
C GLN A 56 -9.70 -0.43 9.55
N SER A 57 -10.08 0.58 8.75
CA SER A 57 -10.77 1.79 9.23
C SER A 57 -12.10 1.47 9.92
N GLN A 58 -12.88 0.55 9.36
CA GLN A 58 -14.10 0.04 9.99
C GLN A 58 -13.80 -0.67 11.31
N SER A 59 -12.78 -1.55 11.34
CA SER A 59 -12.41 -2.33 12.51
C SER A 59 -11.94 -1.48 13.69
N ILE A 60 -11.23 -0.38 13.43
CA ILE A 60 -10.69 0.50 14.48
C ILE A 60 -11.55 1.74 14.74
N ARG A 61 -12.78 1.79 14.19
CA ARG A 61 -13.68 2.95 14.24
C ARG A 61 -12.92 4.25 13.92
N SER A 62 -12.20 4.27 12.80
CA SER A 62 -11.48 5.47 12.36
C SER A 62 -11.96 5.94 11.01
N TRP A 63 -11.96 7.26 10.81
CA TRP A 63 -12.34 7.91 9.57
C TRP A 63 -11.13 8.65 8.99
N ALA A 64 -10.83 8.44 7.72
CA ALA A 64 -9.86 9.24 7.00
C ALA A 64 -10.57 10.40 6.30
N VAL A 65 -10.12 11.64 6.54
CA VAL A 65 -10.66 12.83 5.87
C VAL A 65 -9.53 13.56 5.16
N ILE A 66 -9.82 14.10 3.97
CA ILE A 66 -8.89 14.94 3.21
C ILE A 66 -9.45 16.37 3.25
N THR A 67 -8.66 17.30 3.79
CA THR A 67 -8.97 18.74 3.77
C THR A 67 -7.69 19.52 3.48
N GLU A 68 -7.78 20.53 2.61
CA GLU A 68 -6.64 21.34 2.15
C GLU A 68 -5.47 20.50 1.61
N GLY A 69 -5.77 19.39 0.94
CA GLY A 69 -4.74 18.48 0.40
C GLY A 69 -3.99 17.66 1.46
N LYS A 70 -4.32 17.80 2.74
CA LYS A 70 -3.77 17.02 3.83
C LYS A 70 -4.73 15.90 4.24
N ARG A 71 -4.18 14.71 4.49
CA ARG A 71 -4.93 13.53 4.95
C ARG A 71 -4.86 13.44 6.47
N TYR A 72 -6.02 13.45 7.13
CA TYR A 72 -6.17 13.27 8.56
C TYR A 72 -6.86 11.94 8.86
N ARG A 73 -6.50 11.32 9.99
CA ARG A 73 -7.17 10.11 10.51
C ARG A 73 -7.77 10.43 11.87
N ILE A 74 -9.09 10.45 11.93
CA ILE A 74 -9.87 10.60 13.17
C ILE A 74 -10.09 9.21 13.73
N VAL A 75 -9.68 8.96 14.97
CA VAL A 75 -9.90 7.67 15.65
C VAL A 75 -10.87 7.91 16.80
N PHE A 76 -12.00 7.20 16.81
CA PHE A 76 -12.93 7.26 17.93
C PHE A 76 -12.39 6.33 19.03
N GLY A 77 -11.94 6.91 20.15
CA GLY A 77 -11.60 6.15 21.35
C GLY A 77 -12.84 5.71 22.11
N GLU A 78 -12.76 4.56 22.79
CA GLU A 78 -13.58 4.28 23.98
C GLU A 78 -12.89 4.85 25.22
#